data_AF-A0A953Q3A4-F1
#
_entry.id   AF-A0A953Q3A4-F1
#
_cell.length_a   1.000
_cell.length_b   1.000
_cell.length_c   1.000
_cell.angle_alpha   90.00
_cell.angle_beta   90.00
_cell.angle_gamma   90.00
#
_symmetry.space_group_name_H-M   'P 1'
#
loop_
_entity.id
_entity.type
_entity.pdbx_description
1 polymer ?
#
loop_
_entity_poly.entity_id
_entity_poly.type
_entity_poly.pdbx_seq_one_letter_code
_entity_poly.pdbx_strand_id
1 'polypeptide(L)'
;MQTNRRLGITMLLGLALEIGWLAPRLAGQAANAPPRKFTLEQAVNYALQNYPAVRAAMERIQAAQGRTDLARTNYLPSSNLLWQSNRATANNIFGLLLPQGVVPSISGPVLPAASNRSVWGSAAGVLLSWEPFDFGYRRATVDAAHRGENITRSQADLTRLDVAATAARAFFSLLAAEQVAQAAQSNVKRWEVFDKSVRVLVD
;
A
#
# COMPACT_ATOMS: atom_id res chain seq x y z
N MET A 1 21.15 -49.47 -51.11
CA MET A 1 22.51 -49.16 -50.62
C MET A 1 22.57 -47.68 -50.28
N GLN A 2 23.23 -47.33 -49.17
CA GLN A 2 23.43 -45.99 -48.58
C GLN A 2 22.27 -45.33 -47.81
N THR A 3 22.15 -45.80 -46.57
CA THR A 3 21.96 -45.07 -45.31
C THR A 3 22.45 -43.61 -45.31
N ASN A 4 21.61 -42.67 -44.84
CA ASN A 4 22.07 -41.67 -43.86
C ASN A 4 20.90 -41.02 -43.10
N ARG A 5 20.74 -41.44 -41.84
CA ARG A 5 19.97 -40.78 -40.79
C ARG A 5 20.78 -39.59 -40.27
N ARG A 6 20.17 -38.41 -40.13
CA ARG A 6 20.62 -37.41 -39.15
C ARG A 6 19.40 -36.95 -38.36
N LEU A 7 19.33 -37.42 -37.11
CA LEU A 7 18.40 -36.97 -36.09
C LEU A 7 18.79 -35.54 -35.67
N GLY A 8 17.84 -34.61 -35.74
CA GLY A 8 17.93 -33.32 -35.06
C GLY A 8 17.62 -33.52 -33.59
N ILE A 9 18.62 -33.28 -32.73
CA ILE A 9 18.50 -33.31 -31.27
C ILE A 9 17.89 -31.98 -30.84
N THR A 10 16.65 -32.04 -30.37
CA THR A 10 15.94 -30.94 -29.72
C THR A 10 16.55 -30.68 -28.34
N MET A 11 17.26 -29.57 -28.17
CA MET A 11 17.83 -29.15 -26.90
C MET A 11 16.78 -28.37 -26.10
N LEU A 12 16.02 -29.10 -25.27
CA LEU A 12 15.19 -28.52 -24.21
C LEU A 12 16.09 -28.09 -23.05
N LEU A 13 16.28 -26.78 -22.90
CA LEU A 13 16.92 -26.19 -21.72
C LEU A 13 16.04 -26.42 -20.50
N GLY A 14 16.56 -27.22 -19.57
CA GLY A 14 15.92 -27.56 -18.31
C GLY A 14 15.79 -26.33 -17.40
N LEU A 15 14.56 -26.08 -16.97
CA LEU A 15 14.22 -25.19 -15.88
C LEU A 15 14.50 -25.94 -14.57
N ALA A 16 15.66 -25.68 -13.95
CA ALA A 16 15.97 -26.21 -12.63
C ALA A 16 15.12 -25.48 -11.58
N LEU A 17 14.25 -26.25 -10.93
CA LEU A 17 13.31 -25.84 -9.91
C LEU A 17 14.03 -25.85 -8.54
N GLU A 18 14.61 -24.73 -8.14
CA GLU A 18 15.18 -24.56 -6.80
C GLU A 18 14.05 -24.27 -5.80
N ILE A 19 13.41 -25.32 -5.29
CA ILE A 19 12.54 -25.23 -4.10
C ILE A 19 13.44 -25.10 -2.88
N GLY A 20 13.92 -23.88 -2.65
CA GLY A 20 14.61 -23.49 -1.42
C GLY A 20 13.61 -23.40 -0.27
N TRP A 21 13.70 -24.37 0.63
CA TRP A 21 13.07 -24.48 1.95
C TRP A 21 12.70 -23.14 2.60
N LEU A 22 11.40 -22.79 2.55
CA LEU A 22 10.80 -21.83 3.47
C LEU A 22 10.77 -22.44 4.88
N ALA A 23 11.76 -22.07 5.70
CA ALA A 23 11.69 -22.31 7.14
C ALA A 23 10.61 -21.40 7.76
N PRO A 24 9.56 -21.91 8.40
CA PRO A 24 8.69 -21.09 9.22
C PRO A 24 9.40 -20.87 10.57
N ARG A 25 10.21 -19.82 10.68
CA ARG A 25 10.59 -19.26 12.00
C ARG A 25 9.73 -18.04 12.29
N LEU A 26 8.46 -18.30 12.57
CA LEU A 26 7.58 -17.38 13.29
C LEU A 26 7.03 -18.08 14.55
N ALA A 27 7.92 -18.70 15.32
CA ALA A 27 7.70 -18.79 16.75
C ALA A 27 8.39 -17.57 17.35
N GLY A 28 7.70 -16.43 17.34
CA GLY A 28 8.09 -15.32 18.17
C GLY A 28 8.17 -15.84 19.59
N GLN A 29 9.35 -15.79 20.19
CA GLN A 29 9.46 -15.83 21.64
C GLN A 29 8.49 -14.77 22.17
N ALA A 30 7.35 -15.20 22.71
CA ALA A 30 6.68 -14.46 23.74
C ALA A 30 7.71 -14.43 24.88
N ALA A 31 8.58 -13.43 24.85
CA ALA A 31 9.40 -13.12 25.99
C ALA A 31 8.43 -13.01 27.16
N ASN A 32 8.63 -13.86 28.17
CA ASN A 32 8.03 -13.71 29.50
C ASN A 32 8.52 -12.39 30.08
N ALA A 33 8.03 -11.28 29.52
CA ALA A 33 8.12 -9.99 30.17
C ALA A 33 7.27 -10.13 31.43
N PRO A 34 7.81 -9.78 32.60
CA PRO A 34 7.02 -9.77 33.82
C PRO A 34 5.74 -8.96 33.56
N PRO A 35 4.58 -9.40 34.07
CA PRO A 35 3.30 -8.73 33.82
C PRO A 35 3.43 -7.26 34.18
N ARG A 36 3.51 -6.40 33.16
CA ARG A 36 3.59 -4.96 33.34
C ARG A 36 2.24 -4.53 33.85
N LYS A 37 2.20 -4.08 35.11
CA LYS A 37 1.04 -3.39 35.65
C LYS A 37 0.94 -2.05 34.94
N PHE A 38 0.00 -1.95 34.01
CA PHE A 38 -0.32 -0.68 33.37
C PHE A 38 -1.32 0.07 34.25
N THR A 39 -1.10 1.39 34.41
CA THR A 39 -2.21 2.29 34.76
C THR A 39 -3.07 2.53 33.51
N LEU A 40 -4.31 3.01 33.69
CA LEU A 40 -5.19 3.35 32.57
C LEU A 40 -4.50 4.31 31.58
N GLU A 41 -3.86 5.36 32.10
CA GLU A 41 -3.14 6.35 31.29
C GLU A 41 -1.99 5.72 30.51
N GLN A 42 -1.21 4.83 31.14
CA GLN A 42 -0.12 4.13 30.47
C GLN A 42 -0.65 3.19 29.37
N ALA A 43 -1.79 2.53 29.59
CA ALA A 43 -2.41 1.66 28.59
C ALA A 43 -2.87 2.45 27.36
N VAL A 44 -3.49 3.61 27.57
CA VAL A 44 -3.93 4.52 26.49
C VAL A 44 -2.73 5.08 25.73
N ASN A 45 -1.71 5.59 26.43
CA ASN A 45 -0.50 6.12 25.80
C ASN A 45 0.24 5.05 25.00
N TYR A 46 0.31 3.82 25.55
CA TYR A 46 0.89 2.69 24.84
C TYR A 46 0.12 2.37 23.55
N ALA A 47 -1.21 2.36 23.60
CA ALA A 47 -2.04 2.17 22.42
C ALA A 47 -1.82 3.27 21.38
N LEU A 48 -1.86 4.54 21.77
CA LEU A 48 -1.67 5.67 20.84
C LEU A 48 -0.32 5.64 20.10
N GLN A 49 0.74 5.16 20.75
CA GLN A 49 2.08 5.07 20.14
C GLN A 49 2.29 3.84 19.25
N ASN A 50 1.60 2.73 19.55
CA ASN A 50 1.86 1.44 18.92
C ASN A 50 0.74 0.95 18.00
N TYR A 51 -0.46 1.52 18.08
CA TYR A 51 -1.60 1.03 17.32
C TYR A 51 -1.47 1.36 15.81
N PRO A 52 -1.57 0.35 14.91
CA PRO A 52 -1.37 0.55 13.48
C PRO A 52 -2.32 1.56 12.83
N ALA A 53 -3.57 1.68 13.33
CA ALA A 53 -4.52 2.63 12.74
C ALA A 53 -4.09 4.09 12.93
N VAL A 54 -3.42 4.43 14.04
CA VAL A 54 -2.89 5.78 14.26
C VAL A 54 -1.77 6.08 13.27
N ARG A 55 -0.87 5.11 13.04
CA ARG A 55 0.20 5.25 12.04
C ARG A 55 -0.38 5.41 10.63
N ALA A 56 -1.34 4.57 10.25
CA ALA A 56 -2.02 4.69 8.97
C ALA A 56 -2.73 6.04 8.80
N ALA A 57 -3.32 6.59 9.86
CA ALA A 57 -3.93 7.91 9.83
C ALA A 57 -2.90 9.03 9.61
N MET A 58 -1.71 8.92 10.21
CA MET A 58 -0.61 9.88 9.97
C MET A 58 -0.10 9.82 8.52
N GLU A 59 0.04 8.63 7.95
CA GLU A 59 0.42 8.48 6.54
C GLU A 59 -0.65 9.03 5.59
N ARG A 60 -1.93 8.97 5.96
CA ARG A 60 -3.00 9.63 5.19
C ARG A 60 -2.84 11.15 5.22
N ILE A 61 -2.41 11.76 6.32
CA ILE A 61 -2.11 13.19 6.38
C ILE A 61 -0.96 13.53 5.42
N GLN A 62 0.13 12.75 5.44
CA GLN A 62 1.26 12.92 4.51
C GLN A 62 0.79 12.82 3.05
N ALA A 63 -0.05 11.83 2.73
CA ALA A 63 -0.61 11.68 1.39
C ALA A 63 -1.52 12.88 1.01
N ALA A 64 -2.27 13.43 1.96
CA ALA A 64 -3.10 14.62 1.71
C ALA A 64 -2.24 15.88 1.49
N GLN A 65 -1.14 16.03 2.23
CA GLN A 65 -0.15 17.09 1.98
C GLN A 65 0.45 16.98 0.58
N GLY A 66 0.86 15.77 0.17
CA GLY A 66 1.36 15.53 -1.18
C GLY A 66 0.34 15.88 -2.27
N ARG A 67 -0.97 15.74 -2.01
CA ARG A 67 -2.02 16.20 -2.93
C ARG A 67 -2.11 17.72 -2.99
N THR A 68 -1.99 18.41 -1.86
CA THR A 68 -1.91 19.88 -1.82
C THR A 68 -0.69 20.37 -2.60
N ASP A 69 0.46 19.73 -2.44
CA ASP A 69 1.68 20.08 -3.16
C ASP A 69 1.56 19.79 -4.66
N LEU A 70 0.97 18.66 -5.04
CA LEU A 70 0.66 18.35 -6.44
C LEU A 70 -0.25 19.42 -7.05
N ALA A 71 -1.29 19.87 -6.33
CA ALA A 71 -2.15 20.95 -6.80
C ALA A 71 -1.37 22.27 -7.00
N ARG A 72 -0.34 22.54 -6.19
CA ARG A 72 0.54 23.70 -6.36
C ARG A 72 1.45 23.56 -7.59
N THR A 73 1.83 22.35 -7.99
CA THR A 73 2.64 22.16 -9.21
C THR A 73 1.93 22.63 -10.48
N ASN A 74 0.60 22.72 -10.49
CA ASN A 74 -0.15 23.28 -11.63
C ASN A 74 0.13 24.78 -11.89
N TYR A 75 0.79 25.50 -10.97
CA TYR A 75 1.28 26.85 -11.23
C TYR A 75 2.54 26.88 -12.11
N LEU A 76 3.26 25.77 -12.17
CA LEU A 76 4.51 25.64 -12.90
C LEU A 76 4.25 25.21 -14.35
N PRO A 77 5.14 25.56 -15.29
CA PRO A 77 5.12 24.98 -16.63
C PRO A 77 5.36 23.47 -16.57
N SER A 78 4.60 22.71 -17.35
CA SER A 78 4.84 21.27 -17.53
C SER A 78 5.72 21.02 -18.75
N SER A 79 6.70 20.12 -18.63
CA SER A 79 7.57 19.69 -19.72
C SER A 79 7.42 18.21 -20.00
N ASN A 80 7.11 17.84 -21.24
CA ASN A 80 6.94 16.45 -21.66
C ASN A 80 7.99 16.10 -22.71
N LEU A 81 8.84 15.11 -22.41
CA LEU A 81 9.82 14.55 -23.33
C LEU A 81 9.26 13.28 -23.96
N LEU A 82 9.44 13.13 -25.26
CA LEU A 82 9.10 11.90 -25.97
C LEU A 82 10.27 11.46 -26.85
N TRP A 83 10.49 10.15 -26.88
CA TRP A 83 11.25 9.48 -27.93
C TRP A 83 10.50 8.20 -28.32
N GLN A 84 10.20 8.06 -29.61
CA GLN A 84 9.64 6.87 -30.21
C GLN A 84 10.56 6.34 -31.32
N SER A 85 10.67 5.01 -31.42
CA SER A 85 11.24 4.29 -32.56
C SER A 85 10.23 3.24 -33.02
N ASN A 86 10.00 3.13 -34.33
CA ASN A 86 9.04 2.20 -34.90
C ASN A 86 9.60 1.54 -36.16
N ARG A 87 9.13 0.32 -36.41
CA ARG A 87 9.45 -0.45 -37.62
C ARG A 87 8.15 -0.82 -38.32
N ALA A 88 7.97 -0.35 -39.54
CA ALA A 88 6.74 -0.55 -40.32
C ALA A 88 7.05 -0.70 -41.81
N THR A 89 6.05 -1.04 -42.62
CA THR A 89 6.11 -0.89 -44.08
C THR A 89 5.61 0.50 -44.48
N ALA A 90 6.02 0.99 -45.65
CA ALA A 90 5.65 2.31 -46.13
C ALA A 90 4.19 2.43 -46.66
N ASN A 91 3.28 1.55 -46.20
CA ASN A 91 1.94 1.37 -46.80
C ASN A 91 0.84 2.18 -46.13
N ASN A 92 1.08 2.69 -44.92
CA ASN A 92 0.04 3.38 -44.16
C ASN A 92 0.22 4.90 -44.17
N ILE A 93 1.40 5.41 -43.79
CA ILE A 93 1.79 6.84 -43.82
C ILE A 93 3.32 6.88 -43.64
N PHE A 94 4.05 7.68 -44.43
CA PHE A 94 5.47 7.96 -44.13
C PHE A 94 5.58 8.76 -42.84
N GLY A 95 6.49 8.35 -41.95
CA GLY A 95 6.66 9.02 -40.65
C GLY A 95 5.68 8.56 -39.57
N LEU A 96 5.12 7.34 -39.67
CA LEU A 96 4.21 6.75 -38.69
C LEU A 96 4.69 6.98 -37.24
N LEU A 97 3.96 7.82 -36.50
CA LEU A 97 4.05 7.96 -35.05
C LEU A 97 2.83 7.31 -34.41
N LEU A 98 3.03 6.68 -33.25
CA LEU A 98 1.90 6.19 -32.47
C LEU A 98 1.18 7.40 -31.86
N PRO A 99 -0.11 7.31 -31.52
CA PRO A 99 -0.82 8.42 -30.88
C PRO A 99 -0.10 8.88 -29.60
N GLN A 100 0.24 10.17 -29.55
CA GLN A 100 0.92 10.82 -28.42
C GLN A 100 0.72 12.35 -28.50
N GLY A 101 0.99 13.05 -27.40
CA GLY A 101 0.66 14.47 -27.24
C GLY A 101 1.82 15.46 -27.31
N VAL A 102 3.04 15.03 -27.65
CA VAL A 102 4.29 15.82 -27.65
C VAL A 102 4.73 16.23 -29.06
N VAL A 103 4.78 15.29 -30.01
CA VAL A 103 5.13 15.55 -31.42
C VAL A 103 3.83 15.45 -32.24
N PRO A 104 3.50 16.40 -33.13
CA PRO A 104 2.35 16.23 -34.01
C PRO A 104 2.54 15.01 -34.93
N SER A 105 1.46 14.34 -35.32
CA SER A 105 1.54 13.22 -36.27
C SER A 105 2.13 13.71 -37.59
N ILE A 106 3.22 13.09 -38.01
CA ILE A 106 3.88 13.40 -39.27
C ILE A 106 3.30 12.44 -40.32
N SER A 107 2.84 13.01 -41.44
CA SER A 107 2.40 12.23 -42.59
C SER A 107 3.13 12.65 -43.85
N GLY A 108 3.61 11.67 -44.62
CA GLY A 108 4.13 11.90 -45.96
C GLY A 108 3.21 11.37 -47.07
N PRO A 109 3.66 11.47 -48.34
CA PRO A 109 2.84 11.18 -49.51
C PRO A 109 2.45 9.69 -49.61
N VAL A 110 1.25 9.41 -50.11
CA VAL A 110 0.79 8.02 -50.33
C VAL A 110 1.57 7.38 -51.48
N LEU A 111 2.07 6.16 -51.29
CA LEU A 111 2.73 5.41 -52.35
C LEU A 111 1.69 4.87 -53.35
N PRO A 112 1.98 4.87 -54.67
CA PRO A 112 1.07 4.31 -55.69
C PRO A 112 0.82 2.81 -55.57
N ALA A 113 1.70 2.07 -54.89
CA ALA A 113 1.60 0.63 -54.67
C ALA A 113 2.11 0.25 -53.27
N ALA A 114 1.56 -0.84 -52.72
CA ALA A 114 2.00 -1.39 -51.44
C ALA A 114 3.44 -1.94 -51.53
N SER A 115 4.27 -1.56 -50.57
CA SER A 115 5.63 -2.02 -50.36
C SER A 115 5.71 -3.02 -49.20
N ASN A 116 6.37 -4.15 -49.41
CA ASN A 116 6.73 -5.09 -48.33
C ASN A 116 8.08 -4.76 -47.70
N ARG A 117 8.70 -3.64 -48.07
CA ARG A 117 9.99 -3.22 -47.53
C ARG A 117 9.78 -2.72 -46.11
N SER A 118 10.51 -3.33 -45.17
CA SER A 118 10.56 -2.88 -43.79
C SER A 118 11.42 -1.62 -43.67
N VAL A 119 10.88 -0.61 -42.99
CA VAL A 119 11.49 0.70 -42.76
C VAL A 119 11.48 0.99 -41.26
N TRP A 120 12.55 1.63 -40.79
CA TRP A 120 12.65 2.17 -39.43
C TRP A 120 12.34 3.66 -39.45
N GLY A 121 11.59 4.13 -38.45
CA GLY A 121 11.31 5.52 -38.18
C GLY A 121 11.61 5.85 -36.73
N SER A 122 11.94 7.10 -36.46
CA SER A 122 12.08 7.63 -35.12
C SER A 122 11.56 9.06 -35.04
N ALA A 123 11.07 9.43 -33.87
CA ALA A 123 10.80 10.82 -33.54
C ALA A 123 11.14 11.09 -32.08
N ALA A 124 11.62 12.29 -31.83
CA ALA A 124 11.82 12.82 -30.50
C ALA A 124 11.30 14.26 -30.45
N GLY A 125 10.83 14.67 -29.28
CA GLY A 125 10.34 16.04 -29.09
C GLY A 125 10.21 16.39 -27.61
N VAL A 126 10.15 17.68 -27.36
CA VAL A 126 9.87 18.26 -26.04
C VAL A 126 8.70 19.22 -26.20
N LEU A 127 7.67 19.06 -25.37
CA LEU A 127 6.55 19.98 -25.29
C LEU A 127 6.60 20.72 -23.96
N LEU A 128 6.67 22.05 -24.02
CA LEU A 128 6.50 22.93 -22.88
C LEU A 128 5.09 23.52 -22.95
N SER A 129 4.28 23.26 -21.91
CA SER A 129 2.93 23.82 -21.78
C SER A 129 2.85 24.63 -20.50
N TRP A 130 2.31 25.85 -20.61
CA TRP A 130 2.09 26.71 -19.46
C TRP A 130 0.90 27.62 -19.70
N GLU A 131 0.02 27.67 -18.72
CA GLU A 131 -1.11 28.57 -18.69
C GLU A 131 -0.82 29.68 -17.67
N PRO A 132 -0.37 30.87 -18.10
CA PRO A 132 -0.02 31.94 -17.17
C PRO A 132 -1.25 32.52 -16.48
N PHE A 133 -2.40 32.57 -17.15
CA PHE A 133 -3.64 33.17 -16.64
C PHE A 133 -4.81 32.19 -16.71
N ASP A 134 -5.46 31.96 -15.58
CA ASP A 134 -6.51 30.95 -15.40
C ASP A 134 -7.67 31.46 -14.53
N PHE A 135 -7.79 32.79 -14.39
CA PHE A 135 -8.87 33.48 -13.66
C PHE A 135 -9.15 32.95 -12.23
N GLY A 136 -8.12 32.44 -11.55
CA GLY A 136 -8.22 31.95 -10.16
C GLY A 136 -8.58 30.48 -10.01
N TYR A 137 -8.71 29.72 -11.10
CA TYR A 137 -9.02 28.29 -11.07
C TYR A 137 -8.00 27.47 -10.26
N ARG A 138 -6.70 27.68 -10.45
CA ARG A 138 -5.63 27.01 -9.69
C ARG A 138 -5.66 27.39 -8.23
N ARG A 139 -6.03 28.63 -7.89
CA ARG A 139 -6.18 29.06 -6.49
C ARG A 139 -7.30 28.27 -5.82
N ALA A 140 -8.48 28.23 -6.45
CA ALA A 140 -9.61 27.46 -5.96
C ALA A 140 -9.26 25.96 -5.83
N THR A 141 -8.49 25.42 -6.77
CA THR A 141 -8.03 24.02 -6.75
C THR A 141 -7.10 23.75 -5.57
N VAL A 142 -6.12 24.61 -5.31
CA VAL A 142 -5.22 24.48 -4.15
C VAL A 142 -5.98 24.65 -2.85
N ASP A 143 -6.88 25.63 -2.77
CA ASP A 143 -7.69 25.86 -1.58
C ASP A 143 -8.57 24.64 -1.27
N ALA A 144 -9.19 24.03 -2.29
CA ALA A 144 -9.96 22.81 -2.14
C ALA A 144 -9.10 21.64 -1.63
N ALA A 145 -7.90 21.45 -2.18
CA ALA A 145 -6.96 20.43 -1.71
C ALA A 145 -6.56 20.68 -0.24
N HIS A 146 -6.31 21.94 0.14
CA HIS A 146 -5.95 22.33 1.49
C HIS A 146 -7.08 22.08 2.50
N ARG A 147 -8.34 22.27 2.10
CA ARG A 147 -9.52 21.88 2.89
C ARG A 147 -9.60 20.36 3.04
N GLY A 148 -9.31 19.61 1.98
CA GLY A 148 -9.23 18.14 2.03
C GLY A 148 -8.16 17.63 2.99
N GLU A 149 -7.01 18.29 3.05
CA GLU A 149 -5.96 18.00 4.03
C GLU A 149 -6.45 18.22 5.47
N ASN A 150 -7.13 19.33 5.75
CA ASN A 150 -7.68 19.61 7.07
C ASN A 150 -8.73 18.57 7.49
N ILE A 151 -9.59 18.13 6.57
CA ILE A 151 -10.54 17.03 6.82
C ILE A 151 -9.79 15.75 7.21
N THR A 152 -8.70 15.43 6.50
CA THR A 152 -7.88 14.24 6.79
C THR A 152 -7.22 14.33 8.16
N ARG A 153 -6.75 15.53 8.56
CA ARG A 153 -6.22 15.77 9.92
C ARG A 153 -7.29 15.52 10.99
N SER A 154 -8.50 16.06 10.82
CA SER A 154 -9.61 15.81 11.75
C SER A 154 -9.98 14.33 11.84
N GLN A 155 -9.94 13.59 10.73
CA GLN A 155 -10.15 12.14 10.73
C GLN A 155 -9.06 11.38 11.50
N ALA A 156 -7.81 11.84 11.46
CA ALA A 156 -6.74 11.26 12.25
C ALA A 156 -6.94 11.51 13.76
N ASP A 157 -7.43 12.69 14.13
CA ASP A 157 -7.76 12.99 15.53
C ASP A 157 -8.93 12.13 16.04
N LEU A 158 -9.95 11.90 15.21
CA LEU A 158 -11.01 10.94 15.51
C LEU A 158 -10.47 9.51 15.67
N THR A 159 -9.53 9.10 14.83
CA THR A 159 -8.89 7.77 14.93
C THR A 159 -8.12 7.64 16.25
N ARG A 160 -7.39 8.68 16.68
CA ARG A 160 -6.70 8.68 17.97
C ARG A 160 -7.67 8.58 19.13
N LEU A 161 -8.77 9.34 19.08
CA LEU A 161 -9.81 9.30 20.10
C LEU A 161 -10.44 7.91 20.21
N ASP A 162 -10.77 7.27 19.07
CA ASP A 162 -11.33 5.93 19.02
C ASP A 162 -10.38 4.87 19.60
N VAL A 163 -9.09 4.96 19.26
CA VAL A 163 -8.04 4.07 19.79
C VAL A 163 -7.89 4.26 21.30
N ALA A 164 -7.90 5.50 21.79
CA ALA A 164 -7.83 5.79 23.22
C ALA A 164 -9.05 5.24 23.97
N ALA A 165 -10.26 5.44 23.43
CA ALA A 165 -11.50 4.93 24.00
C ALA A 165 -11.53 3.39 24.02
N THR A 166 -11.07 2.75 22.94
CA THR A 166 -10.97 1.30 22.84
C THR A 166 -9.96 0.73 23.83
N ALA A 167 -8.80 1.37 24.00
CA ALA A 167 -7.80 0.98 24.98
C ALA A 167 -8.33 1.09 26.42
N ALA A 168 -9.02 2.19 26.74
CA ALA A 168 -9.65 2.38 28.04
C ALA A 168 -10.72 1.33 28.32
N ARG A 169 -11.57 1.02 27.34
CA ARG A 169 -12.58 -0.04 27.45
C ARG A 169 -11.93 -1.41 27.69
N ALA A 170 -10.87 -1.74 26.94
CA ALA A 170 -10.15 -2.99 27.11
C ALA A 170 -9.52 -3.11 28.51
N PHE A 171 -8.97 -2.02 29.04
CA PHE A 171 -8.44 -1.96 30.41
C PHE A 171 -9.51 -2.27 31.45
N PHE A 172 -10.68 -1.63 31.38
CA PHE A 172 -11.77 -1.89 32.32
C PHE A 172 -12.36 -3.29 32.17
N SER A 173 -12.45 -3.81 30.94
CA SER A 173 -12.87 -5.20 30.71
C SER A 173 -11.92 -6.21 31.35
N LEU A 174 -10.61 -5.98 31.25
CA LEU A 174 -9.61 -6.83 31.90
C LEU A 174 -9.74 -6.76 33.42
N LEU A 175 -9.85 -5.55 33.98
CA LEU A 175 -10.03 -5.36 35.43
C LEU A 175 -11.29 -6.07 35.95
N ALA A 176 -12.40 -5.99 35.21
CA ALA A 176 -13.63 -6.70 35.57
C ALA A 176 -13.44 -8.22 35.52
N ALA A 177 -12.77 -8.75 34.50
CA ALA A 177 -12.50 -10.17 34.36
C ALA A 177 -11.59 -10.70 35.50
N GLU A 178 -10.57 -9.93 35.90
CA GLU A 178 -9.72 -10.26 37.05
C GLU A 178 -10.53 -10.37 38.34
N GLN A 179 -11.50 -9.46 38.56
CA GLN A 179 -12.34 -9.52 39.75
C GLN A 179 -13.31 -10.70 39.75
N VAL A 180 -13.87 -11.05 38.60
CA VAL A 180 -14.68 -12.27 38.46
C VAL A 180 -13.83 -13.51 38.74
N ALA A 181 -12.59 -13.57 38.26
CA ALA A 181 -11.67 -14.67 38.54
C ALA A 181 -11.31 -14.76 40.04
N GLN A 182 -11.05 -13.63 40.70
CA GLN A 182 -10.79 -13.60 42.14
C GLN A 182 -12.00 -14.05 42.98
N ALA A 183 -13.21 -13.66 42.59
CA ALA A 183 -14.45 -14.09 43.23
C ALA A 183 -14.67 -15.61 43.04
N ALA A 184 -14.47 -16.12 41.82
CA ALA A 184 -14.56 -17.55 41.53
C ALA A 184 -13.54 -18.37 42.34
N GLN A 185 -12.28 -17.90 42.43
CA GLN A 185 -11.24 -18.56 43.23
C GLN A 185 -11.56 -18.55 44.73
N SER A 186 -12.13 -17.46 45.23
CA SER A 186 -12.60 -17.38 46.61
C SER A 186 -13.76 -18.35 46.88
N ASN A 187 -14.65 -18.54 45.89
CA ASN A 187 -15.72 -19.51 45.98
C ASN A 187 -15.19 -20.95 46.02
N VAL A 188 -14.23 -21.29 45.15
CA VAL A 188 -13.57 -22.61 45.16
C VAL A 188 -12.94 -22.91 46.54
N LYS A 189 -12.20 -21.95 47.11
CA LYS A 189 -11.61 -22.10 48.45
C LYS A 189 -12.67 -22.33 49.54
N ARG A 190 -13.84 -21.69 49.44
CA ARG A 190 -14.96 -21.91 50.39
C ARG A 190 -15.51 -23.34 50.26
N TRP A 191 -15.70 -23.83 49.05
CA TRP A 191 -16.15 -25.20 48.81
C TRP A 191 -15.15 -26.24 49.30
N GLU A 192 -13.84 -26.00 49.13
CA GLU A 192 -12.79 -26.87 49.67
C GLU A 192 -12.81 -26.96 51.21
N VAL A 193 -13.05 -25.83 51.89
CA VAL A 193 -13.19 -25.81 53.36
C VAL A 193 -14.45 -26.58 53.79
N PHE A 194 -15.57 -26.38 53.10
CA PHE A 194 -16.81 -27.09 53.37
C PHE A 194 -16.65 -28.62 53.20
N ASP A 195 -16.02 -29.08 52.10
CA ASP A 195 -15.74 -30.51 51.87
C ASP A 195 -14.90 -31.12 52.99
N LYS A 196 -13.84 -30.41 53.43
CA LYS A 196 -13.00 -30.85 54.56
C LYS A 196 -13.80 -30.97 55.85
N SER A 197 -14.67 -30.00 56.16
CA SER A 197 -15.50 -30.04 57.37
C SER A 197 -16.49 -31.19 57.36
N VAL A 198 -17.12 -31.49 56.21
CA VAL A 198 -18.04 -32.64 56.08
C VAL A 198 -17.28 -33.96 56.26
N ARG A 199 -16.10 -34.10 55.65
CA ARG A 199 -15.28 -35.32 55.73
C ARG A 199 -14.89 -35.65 57.18
N VAL A 200 -14.49 -34.64 57.96
CA VAL A 200 -14.15 -34.80 59.39
C VAL A 200 -15.34 -35.20 60.25
N LEU A 201 -16.58 -34.92 59.83
CA LEU A 201 -17.79 -35.23 60.60
C LEU A 201 -18.37 -36.63 60.32
N VAL A 202 -17.93 -37.26 59.22
CA VAL A 202 -18.42 -38.58 58.76
C VAL A 202 -17.48 -39.72 59.17
N ASP A 203 -16.19 -39.42 59.37
CA ASP A 203 -15.17 -40.35 59.90
C ASP A 203 -15.16 -40.39 61.44
#